data_AF-A0AA96HPU7-F1
#
_entry.id   AF-A0AA96HPU7-F1
#
_cell.length_a   1.000
_cell.length_b   1.000
_cell.length_c   1.000
_cell.angle_alpha   90.00
_cell.angle_beta   90.00
_cell.angle_gamma   90.00
#
_symmetry.space_group_name_H-M   'P 1'
#
loop_
_entity.id
_entity.type
_entity.pdbx_description
1 polymer ?
#
loop_
_entity_poly.entity_id
_entity_poly.type
_entity_poly.pdbx_seq_one_letter_code
_entity_poly.pdbx_strand_id
1 'polypeptide(L)'
;METKYTEIENNLNSILAECFREKFYSEGVEELRTLLSNKVRYFECWESIVRCVSGRQLEVGRALALVHNSANLPLDENTEEEAYRWLVLMVLNASREPGSGIYEY
;
A
#
# COMPACT_ATOMS: atom_id res chain seq x y z
N MET A 1 3.60 17.73 -14.38
CA MET A 1 4.24 16.49 -13.87
C MET A 1 3.95 16.29 -12.39
N GLU A 2 3.84 17.36 -11.59
CA GLU A 2 3.51 17.34 -10.15
C GLU A 2 2.16 16.67 -9.82
N THR A 3 1.10 16.97 -10.58
CA THR A 3 -0.27 16.53 -10.30
C THR A 3 -0.47 15.01 -10.30
N LYS A 4 0.30 14.26 -11.09
CA LYS A 4 0.13 12.80 -11.23
C LYS A 4 0.66 12.04 -10.01
N TYR A 5 1.77 12.50 -9.43
CA TYR A 5 2.34 11.85 -8.25
C TYR A 5 1.50 12.10 -7.00
N THR A 6 0.97 13.32 -6.86
CA THR A 6 0.01 13.66 -5.80
C THR A 6 -1.23 12.77 -5.83
N GLU A 7 -1.75 12.47 -7.02
CA GLU A 7 -2.92 11.59 -7.17
C GLU A 7 -2.62 10.14 -6.77
N ILE A 8 -1.46 9.61 -7.18
CA ILE A 8 -1.02 8.25 -6.79
C ILE A 8 -0.85 8.17 -5.27
N GLU A 9 -0.21 9.16 -4.66
CA GLU A 9 -0.03 9.24 -3.21
C GLU A 9 -1.38 9.32 -2.46
N ASN A 10 -2.33 10.11 -2.96
CA ASN A 10 -3.65 10.22 -2.36
C ASN A 10 -4.43 8.90 -2.42
N ASN A 11 -4.33 8.18 -3.53
CA ASN A 11 -4.95 6.87 -3.68
C ASN A 11 -4.28 5.84 -2.76
N LEU A 12 -2.95 5.82 -2.70
CA LEU A 12 -2.21 4.96 -1.79
C LEU A 12 -2.56 5.26 -0.33
N ASN A 13 -2.57 6.53 0.07
CA ASN A 13 -2.98 6.97 1.41
C ASN A 13 -4.40 6.47 1.76
N SER A 14 -5.33 6.58 0.81
CA SER A 14 -6.71 6.13 1.01
C SER A 14 -6.79 4.61 1.19
N ILE A 15 -6.05 3.84 0.39
CA ILE A 15 -5.93 2.37 0.55
C ILE A 15 -5.39 2.02 1.94
N LEU A 16 -4.30 2.67 2.36
CA LEU A 16 -3.68 2.41 3.66
C LEU A 16 -4.65 2.69 4.82
N ALA A 17 -5.34 3.83 4.75
CA ALA A 17 -6.33 4.21 5.73
C ALA A 17 -7.55 3.27 5.79
N GLU A 18 -8.05 2.82 4.64
CA GLU A 18 -9.26 2.00 4.51
C GLU A 18 -8.96 0.54 4.90
N CYS A 19 -7.85 0.00 4.42
CA CYS A 19 -7.53 -1.43 4.54
C CYS A 19 -6.66 -1.77 5.77
N PHE A 20 -5.81 -0.87 6.28
CA PHE A 20 -4.76 -1.27 7.23
C PHE A 20 -4.79 -0.56 8.58
N ARG A 21 -5.40 0.64 8.71
CA ARG A 21 -5.32 1.47 9.94
C ARG A 21 -5.69 0.76 11.24
N GLU A 22 -6.73 -0.05 11.22
CA GLU A 22 -7.30 -0.70 12.41
C GLU A 22 -7.41 -2.22 12.25
N LYS A 23 -6.66 -2.79 11.30
CA LYS A 23 -6.74 -4.19 10.92
C LYS A 23 -5.39 -4.86 11.02
N PHE A 24 -5.37 -6.17 11.24
CA PHE A 24 -4.14 -6.93 11.07
C PHE A 24 -3.72 -6.92 9.61
N TYR A 25 -2.41 -7.05 9.37
CA TYR A 25 -1.85 -6.99 8.01
C TYR A 25 -2.54 -7.95 7.03
N SER A 26 -2.74 -9.21 7.45
CA SER A 26 -3.40 -10.23 6.64
C SER A 26 -4.85 -9.88 6.29
N GLU A 27 -5.59 -9.29 7.23
CA GLU A 27 -6.97 -8.85 7.02
C GLU A 27 -7.02 -7.69 6.02
N GLY A 28 -6.12 -6.71 6.17
CA GLY A 28 -6.02 -5.59 5.25
C GLY A 28 -5.64 -6.01 3.83
N VAL A 29 -4.78 -7.02 3.68
CA VAL A 29 -4.46 -7.61 2.38
C VAL A 29 -5.68 -8.25 1.74
N GLU A 30 -6.46 -9.07 2.46
CA GLU A 30 -7.66 -9.70 1.90
C GLU A 30 -8.73 -8.68 1.50
N GLU A 31 -8.89 -7.62 2.30
CA GLU A 31 -9.81 -6.53 1.96
C GLU A 31 -9.35 -5.79 0.70
N LEU A 32 -8.06 -5.46 0.60
CA LEU A 32 -7.51 -4.82 -0.59
C LEU A 32 -7.67 -5.72 -1.82
N ARG A 33 -7.41 -7.03 -1.71
CA ARG A 33 -7.67 -8.01 -2.79
C ARG A 33 -9.13 -7.99 -3.22
N THR A 34 -10.05 -7.90 -2.27
CA THR A 34 -11.50 -7.83 -2.53
C THR A 34 -11.89 -6.54 -3.25
N LEU A 35 -11.34 -5.40 -2.84
CA LEU A 35 -11.58 -4.11 -3.51
C LEU A 35 -11.07 -4.11 -4.95
N LEU A 36 -9.87 -4.68 -5.17
CA LEU A 36 -9.27 -4.78 -6.49
C LEU A 36 -10.01 -5.78 -7.40
N SER A 37 -10.43 -6.93 -6.88
CA SER A 37 -11.11 -7.98 -7.68
C SER A 37 -12.52 -7.56 -8.12
N ASN A 38 -13.24 -6.82 -7.28
CA ASN A 38 -14.56 -6.30 -7.61
C ASN A 38 -14.52 -5.09 -8.56
N LYS A 39 -13.32 -4.62 -8.95
CA LYS A 39 -13.10 -3.46 -9.85
C LYS A 39 -13.84 -2.19 -9.42
N VAL A 40 -14.10 -2.03 -8.13
CA VAL A 40 -14.94 -0.93 -7.61
C VAL A 40 -14.13 0.34 -7.48
N ARG A 41 -13.01 0.26 -6.75
CA ARG A 41 -12.21 1.40 -6.34
C ARG A 41 -10.73 1.05 -6.45
N TYR A 42 -9.93 1.99 -6.93
CA TYR A 42 -8.49 1.87 -7.14
C TYR A 42 -8.02 0.90 -8.24
N PHE A 43 -8.89 0.05 -8.82
CA PHE A 43 -8.50 -0.89 -9.88
C PHE A 43 -7.77 -0.20 -11.05
N GLU A 44 -8.29 0.93 -11.54
CA GLU A 44 -7.70 1.68 -12.64
C GLU A 44 -6.35 2.33 -12.29
N CYS A 45 -6.14 2.69 -11.02
CA CYS A 45 -4.90 3.33 -10.56
C CYS A 45 -3.91 2.34 -9.92
N TRP A 46 -4.31 1.09 -9.68
CA TRP A 46 -3.52 0.08 -8.97
C TRP A 46 -2.19 -0.18 -9.66
N GLU A 47 -2.19 -0.35 -10.99
CA GLU A 47 -0.95 -0.55 -11.75
C GLU A 47 0.03 0.61 -11.56
N SER A 48 -0.48 1.84 -11.47
CA SER A 48 0.35 3.04 -11.22
C SER A 48 0.91 3.05 -9.80
N ILE A 49 0.12 2.60 -8.81
CA ILE A 49 0.58 2.45 -7.42
C ILE A 49 1.68 1.39 -7.33
N VAL A 50 1.47 0.20 -7.92
CA VAL A 50 2.46 -0.88 -7.94
C VAL A 50 3.78 -0.40 -8.54
N ARG A 51 3.73 0.30 -9.69
CA ARG A 51 4.92 0.87 -10.34
C ARG A 51 5.60 1.93 -9.49
N CYS A 52 4.82 2.82 -8.86
CA CYS A 52 5.35 3.87 -8.00
C CYS A 52 6.09 3.29 -6.78
N VAL A 53 5.46 2.35 -6.07
CA VAL A 53 6.04 1.70 -4.89
C VAL A 53 7.25 0.85 -5.26
N SER A 54 7.12 -0.04 -6.24
CA SER A 54 8.21 -0.96 -6.63
C SER A 54 9.38 -0.22 -7.26
N GLY A 55 9.11 0.88 -7.96
CA GLY A 55 10.12 1.77 -8.53
C GLY A 55 10.68 2.80 -7.55
N ARG A 56 10.25 2.78 -6.28
CA ARG A 56 10.65 3.74 -5.23
C ARG A 56 10.53 5.20 -5.65
N GLN A 57 9.38 5.54 -6.22
CA GLN A 57 9.12 6.84 -6.84
C GLN A 57 8.38 7.82 -5.91
N LEU A 58 8.12 7.46 -4.65
CA LEU A 58 7.61 8.42 -3.67
C LEU A 58 8.72 9.41 -3.30
N GLU A 59 8.34 10.64 -2.96
CA GLU A 59 9.32 11.62 -2.47
C GLU A 59 9.95 11.13 -1.16
N VAL A 60 11.17 11.62 -0.89
CA VAL A 60 11.93 11.23 0.31
C VAL A 60 11.13 11.52 1.57
N GLY A 61 10.92 10.49 2.40
CA GLY A 61 10.21 10.57 3.68
C GLY A 61 8.72 10.30 3.56
N ARG A 62 8.18 10.14 2.34
CA ARG A 62 6.75 9.89 2.12
C ARG A 62 6.38 8.45 2.39
N ALA A 63 7.25 7.47 2.13
CA ALA A 63 6.94 6.08 2.44
C ALA A 63 6.72 5.91 3.95
N LEU A 64 7.65 6.41 4.77
CA LEU A 64 7.52 6.37 6.22
C LEU A 64 6.28 7.13 6.70
N ALA A 65 6.03 8.32 6.17
CA ALA A 65 4.85 9.10 6.55
C ALA A 65 3.54 8.36 6.24
N LEU A 66 3.44 7.67 5.10
CA LEU A 66 2.25 6.91 4.71
C LEU A 66 2.04 5.68 5.61
N VAL A 67 3.09 4.88 5.82
CA VAL A 67 2.97 3.66 6.62
C VAL A 67 2.69 3.99 8.10
N HIS A 68 3.39 4.98 8.65
CA HIS A 68 3.22 5.37 10.04
C HIS A 68 1.88 6.06 10.30
N ASN A 69 1.49 7.03 9.46
CA ASN A 69 0.31 7.86 9.76
C ASN A 69 -0.99 7.29 9.17
N SER A 70 -0.92 6.56 8.05
CA SER A 70 -2.12 6.12 7.33
C SER A 70 -2.48 4.69 7.66
N ALA A 71 -1.50 3.78 7.62
CA ALA A 71 -1.67 2.38 8.01
C ALA A 71 -1.55 2.17 9.52
N ASN A 72 -1.07 3.17 10.28
CA ASN A 72 -0.84 3.08 11.74
C ASN A 72 0.00 1.85 12.13
N LEU A 73 0.96 1.51 11.29
CA LEU A 73 1.76 0.31 11.48
C LEU A 73 2.97 0.61 12.38
N PRO A 74 3.18 -0.16 13.46
CA PRO A 74 4.47 -0.15 14.15
C PRO A 74 5.52 -0.80 13.24
N LEU A 75 6.54 -0.03 12.87
CA LEU A 75 7.70 -0.54 12.15
C LEU A 75 8.78 -0.95 13.15
N ASP A 76 9.53 -2.02 12.83
CA ASP A 76 10.69 -2.44 13.63
C ASP A 76 11.75 -1.33 13.67
N GLU A 77 11.93 -0.66 12.54
CA GLU A 77 12.74 0.55 12.41
C GLU A 77 11.91 1.66 11.77
N ASN A 78 11.82 2.83 12.40
CA ASN A 78 11.14 4.00 11.84
C ASN A 78 11.97 4.67 10.72
N THR A 79 12.23 3.92 9.65
CA THR A 79 13.05 4.32 8.52
C THR A 79 12.27 4.25 7.20
N GLU A 80 12.69 5.07 6.24
CA GLU A 80 12.12 5.06 4.89
C GLU A 80 12.28 3.70 4.21
N GLU A 81 13.41 3.02 4.47
CA GLU A 81 13.72 1.70 3.91
C GLU A 81 12.75 0.63 4.40
N GLU A 82 12.46 0.64 5.69
CA GLU A 82 11.51 -0.26 6.33
C GLU A 82 10.08 -0.04 5.82
N ALA A 83 9.67 1.23 5.72
CA ALA A 83 8.39 1.58 5.13
C ALA A 83 8.26 1.13 3.66
N TYR A 84 9.33 1.24 2.87
CA TYR A 84 9.33 0.71 1.51
C TYR A 84 9.24 -0.82 1.48
N ARG A 85 9.95 -1.53 2.36
CA ARG A 85 9.82 -2.99 2.47
C ARG A 85 8.38 -3.40 2.75
N TRP A 86 7.72 -2.70 3.67
CA TRP A 86 6.32 -2.92 3.99
C TRP A 86 5.40 -2.67 2.79
N LEU A 87 5.54 -1.51 2.13
CA LEU A 87 4.72 -1.14 0.97
C LEU A 87 4.91 -2.12 -0.19
N VAL A 88 6.15 -2.56 -0.44
CA VAL A 88 6.47 -3.56 -1.47
C VAL A 88 5.81 -4.89 -1.15
N LEU A 89 5.86 -5.34 0.11
CA LEU A 89 5.20 -6.57 0.54
C LEU A 89 3.68 -6.46 0.37
N MET A 90 3.10 -5.33 0.75
CA MET A 90 1.67 -5.04 0.58
C MET A 90 1.25 -5.14 -0.90
N VAL A 91 1.94 -4.46 -1.82
CA VAL A 91 1.57 -4.54 -3.25
C VAL A 91 1.75 -5.94 -3.81
N LEU A 92 2.78 -6.67 -3.36
CA LEU A 92 3.03 -8.05 -3.78
C LEU A 92 1.92 -8.99 -3.31
N ASN A 93 1.53 -8.92 -2.03
CA ASN A 93 0.45 -9.73 -1.48
C ASN A 93 -0.89 -9.39 -2.14
N ALA A 94 -1.22 -8.10 -2.30
CA ALA A 94 -2.48 -7.64 -2.87
C ALA A 94 -2.62 -7.94 -4.38
N SER A 95 -1.51 -8.09 -5.10
CA SER A 95 -1.53 -8.44 -6.54
C SER A 95 -1.72 -9.94 -6.81
N ARG A 96 -1.75 -10.77 -5.77
CA ARG A 96 -2.05 -12.20 -5.89
C ARG A 96 -3.55 -12.45 -5.84
N GLU A 97 -3.97 -13.63 -6.30
CA GLU A 97 -5.38 -14.04 -6.28
C GLU A 97 -5.96 -14.04 -4.85
N PRO A 98 -7.24 -13.65 -4.66
CA PRO A 98 -7.94 -13.77 -3.38
C PRO A 98 -7.86 -15.19 -2.81
N GLY A 99 -7.63 -15.30 -1.50
CA GLY A 99 -7.48 -16.60 -0.82
C GLY A 99 -6.14 -17.32 -1.06
N SER A 100 -5.22 -16.74 -1.85
CA SER A 100 -3.84 -17.23 -1.91
C SER A 100 -3.10 -16.87 -0.61
N GLY A 101 -2.08 -17.66 -0.25
CA GLY A 101 -1.31 -17.39 0.97
C GLY A 101 -0.77 -15.96 1.05
N ILE A 102 -0.75 -15.41 2.27
CA ILE A 102 -0.21 -14.08 2.56
C ILE A 102 1.18 -14.26 3.16
N TYR A 103 2.15 -13.50 2.65
CA TYR A 103 3.44 -13.38 3.31
C TYR A 103 3.30 -12.36 4.44
N GLU A 104 3.53 -12.79 5.67
CA GLU A 104 3.53 -11.90 6.83
C GLU A 104 4.73 -10.96 6.78
N TYR A 105 4.53 -9.76 7.35
CA TYR A 105 5.54 -8.75 7.54
C TYR A 105 6.37 -9.04 8.79
#